data_AF-A0A920TSM4-F1
#
_entry.id   AF-A0A920TSM4-F1
#
_cell.length_a   1.000
_cell.length_b   1.000
_cell.length_c   1.000
_cell.angle_alpha   90.00
_cell.angle_beta   90.00
_cell.angle_gamma   90.00
#
_symmetry.space_group_name_H-M   'P 1'
#
loop_
_entity.id
_entity.type
_entity.pdbx_description
1 polymer ?
#
loop_
_entity_poly.entity_id
_entity_poly.type
_entity_poly.pdbx_seq_one_letter_code
_entity_poly.pdbx_strand_id
1 'polypeptide(L)' 'MGPCLAAGAYLPALSDVILMVEGTSFMGFGDPDLAKKITGEILDTEELGGARAHTEVSAVAHYVTESDEAFLGSA' A
#
# COMPACT_ATOMS: atom_id res chain seq x y z
N MET A 1 -7.18 1.08 3.45
CA MET A 1 -8.24 2.11 3.42
C MET A 1 -7.61 3.51 3.32
N GLY A 2 -6.81 3.79 2.30
CA GLY A 2 -6.12 5.09 2.15
C GLY A 2 -4.59 5.06 2.29
N PRO A 3 -3.94 6.24 2.27
CA PRO A 3 -2.48 6.36 2.24
C PRO A 3 -1.83 6.20 3.63
N CYS A 4 -0.76 5.42 3.68
CA CYS A 4 0.07 5.17 4.86
C CYS A 4 1.54 5.49 4.52
N LEU A 5 1.99 6.69 4.87
CA LEU A 5 3.27 7.23 4.40
C LEU A 5 4.35 7.29 5.47
N ALA A 6 5.60 7.18 5.02
CA ALA A 6 6.81 7.43 5.79
C ALA A 6 6.82 6.65 7.12
N ALA A 7 6.93 7.34 8.25
CA ALA A 7 6.96 6.70 9.56
C ALA A 7 5.68 5.91 9.88
N GLY A 8 4.54 6.30 9.27
CA GLY A 8 3.27 5.60 9.45
C GLY A 8 3.30 4.16 8.93
N ALA A 9 4.09 3.87 7.89
CA ALA A 9 4.19 2.55 7.28
C ALA A 9 4.87 1.51 8.20
N TYR A 10 5.67 1.94 9.18
CA TYR A 10 6.26 1.02 10.15
C TYR A 10 5.24 0.41 11.11
N LEU A 11 4.16 1.13 11.42
CA LEU A 11 3.14 0.65 12.34
C LEU A 11 2.44 -0.62 11.82
N PRO A 12 1.85 -0.64 10.60
CA PRO A 12 1.28 -1.86 10.05
C PRO A 12 2.36 -2.93 9.80
N ALA A 13 3.59 -2.55 9.41
CA ALA A 13 4.68 -3.50 9.20
C ALA A 13 5.09 -4.29 10.45
N LEU A 14 4.76 -3.80 11.65
CA LEU A 14 5.00 -4.46 12.93
C LEU A 14 3.78 -5.25 13.44
N SER A 15 2.66 -5.20 12.74
CA SER A 15 1.46 -5.97 13.06
C SER A 15 1.58 -7.41 12.56
N ASP A 16 0.79 -8.31 13.14
CA ASP A 16 0.77 -9.73 12.75
C ASP A 16 0.19 -9.95 11.34
N VAL A 17 -0.77 -9.10 10.93
CA VAL A 17 -1.47 -9.20 9.66
C VAL A 17 -1.72 -7.80 9.09
N ILE A 18 -1.50 -7.67 7.79
CA ILE A 18 -1.74 -6.43 7.02
C ILE A 18 -2.74 -6.74 5.92
N LEU A 19 -3.87 -6.02 5.95
CA LEU A 19 -4.88 -6.05 4.90
C LEU A 19 -4.85 -4.71 4.16
N MET A 20 -4.95 -4.77 2.84
CA MET A 20 -5.04 -3.59 1.98
C MET A 20 -6.32 -3.64 1.16
N VAL A 21 -6.84 -2.46 0.81
CA VAL A 21 -8.01 -2.31 -0.06
C VAL A 21 -7.53 -1.89 -1.44
N GLU A 22 -7.98 -2.58 -2.48
CA GLU A 22 -7.59 -2.35 -3.85
C GLU A 22 -8.00 -0.95 -4.34
N GLY A 23 -7.10 -0.29 -5.08
CA GLY A 23 -7.31 1.03 -5.66
C GLY A 23 -7.39 2.21 -4.68
N THR A 24 -7.48 1.95 -3.37
CA THR A 24 -7.53 3.01 -2.35
C THR A 24 -6.36 2.98 -1.37
N SER A 25 -5.75 1.82 -1.15
CA SER A 25 -4.70 1.68 -0.15
C SER A 25 -3.33 1.91 -0.77
N PHE A 26 -2.53 2.72 -0.08
CA PHE A 26 -1.13 2.92 -0.43
C PHE A 26 -0.27 2.80 0.82
N MET A 27 0.88 2.17 0.72
CA MET A 27 1.87 2.13 1.78
C MET A 27 3.27 2.36 1.22
N GLY A 28 4.05 3.26 1.80
CA GLY A 28 5.39 3.53 1.30
C GLY A 28 6.12 4.64 2.03
N PHE A 29 7.44 4.71 1.85
CA PHE A 29 8.26 5.76 2.46
C PHE A 29 8.22 7.10 1.72
N GLY A 30 7.65 7.12 0.53
CA GLY A 30 7.54 8.29 -0.32
C GLY A 30 6.43 8.14 -1.36
N ASP A 31 6.28 9.17 -2.18
CA ASP A 31 5.37 9.18 -3.33
C ASP A 31 6.16 8.95 -4.66
N PRO A 32 5.45 8.69 -5.77
CA PRO A 32 6.12 8.49 -7.06
C PRO A 32 6.93 9.69 -7.55
N ASP A 33 6.51 10.92 -7.20
CA ASP A 33 7.26 12.13 -7.55
C ASP A 33 8.61 12.19 -6.83
N LEU A 34 8.67 11.75 -5.57
CA LEU A 34 9.88 11.65 -4.79
C LEU A 34 10.79 10.54 -5.35
N ALA A 35 10.22 9.37 -5.66
CA ALA A 35 10.96 8.29 -6.29
C ALA A 35 11.62 8.76 -7.60
N LYS A 36 10.88 9.47 -8.44
CA LYS A 36 11.39 10.07 -9.69
C LYS A 36 12.50 11.09 -9.47
N LYS A 37 12.37 11.97 -8.47
CA LYS A 37 13.39 12.99 -8.19
C LYS A 37 14.70 12.40 -7.68
N ILE A 38 14.64 11.31 -6.91
CA ILE A 38 15.81 10.70 -6.28
C ILE A 38 16.48 9.67 -7.20
N THR A 39 15.69 8.82 -7.84
CA THR A 39 16.19 7.66 -8.60
C THR A 39 16.07 7.84 -10.11
N GLY A 40 15.17 8.71 -10.58
CA GLY A 40 14.81 8.84 -11.99
C GLY A 40 13.73 7.87 -12.47
N GLU A 41 13.28 6.93 -11.64
CA GLU A 41 12.23 5.96 -12.01
C GLU A 41 10.87 6.65 -12.17
N ILE A 42 10.13 6.27 -13.20
CA ILE A 42 8.76 6.74 -13.46
C ILE A 42 7.84 5.58 -13.16
N LEU A 43 7.23 5.63 -11.98
CA LEU A 43 6.28 4.63 -11.48
C LEU A 43 4.95 5.35 -11.21
N ASP A 44 3.85 4.62 -11.23
CA ASP A 44 2.60 5.10 -10.65
C ASP A 44 2.46 4.73 -9.16
N THR A 45 1.38 5.20 -8.54
CA THR A 45 1.09 4.95 -7.12
C THR A 45 0.86 3.47 -6.82
N GLU A 46 0.18 2.74 -7.71
CA GLU A 46 -0.11 1.33 -7.51
C GLU A 46 1.17 0.49 -7.64
N GLU A 47 2.01 0.80 -8.62
CA GLU A 47 3.32 0.17 -8.84
C GLU A 47 4.28 0.40 -7.67
N LEU A 48 4.29 1.60 -7.10
CA LEU A 48 5.21 1.96 -6.02
C LEU A 48 4.83 1.32 -4.67
N GLY A 49 3.55 1.27 -4.33
CA GLY A 49 3.11 0.90 -2.99
C GLY A 49 1.62 0.61 -2.86
N GLY A 50 0.96 0.27 -3.96
CA GLY A 50 -0.45 -0.12 -3.97
C GLY A 50 -0.71 -1.48 -3.32
N ALA A 51 -1.98 -1.84 -3.22
CA ALA A 51 -2.40 -3.10 -2.62
C ALA A 51 -1.81 -4.32 -3.34
N ARG A 52 -1.75 -4.29 -4.68
CA ARG A 52 -1.20 -5.38 -5.49
C ARG A 52 0.31 -5.47 -5.39
N ALA A 53 1.02 -4.35 -5.41
CA ALA A 53 2.48 -4.34 -5.20
C ALA A 53 2.86 -5.03 -3.90
N HIS A 54 2.10 -4.79 -2.82
CA HIS A 54 2.39 -5.38 -1.52
C HIS A 54 1.92 -6.82 -1.32
N THR A 55 0.90 -7.28 -2.05
CA THR A 55 0.39 -8.66 -1.93
C THR A 55 1.01 -9.63 -2.95
N GLU A 56 1.43 -9.14 -4.12
CA GLU A 56 1.93 -9.97 -5.22
C GLU A 56 3.45 -9.90 -5.38
N VAL A 57 4.08 -8.75 -5.09
CA VAL A 57 5.51 -8.53 -5.38
C VAL A 57 6.35 -8.46 -4.11
N SER A 58 6.04 -7.52 -3.21
CA SER A 58 6.88 -7.28 -2.03
C SER A 58 6.55 -8.21 -0.85
N ALA A 59 5.39 -8.89 -0.90
CA ALA A 59 4.87 -9.74 0.17
C ALA A 59 4.79 -9.05 1.55
N VAL A 60 4.55 -7.74 1.58
CA VAL A 60 4.38 -6.99 2.84
C VAL A 60 2.93 -7.09 3.32
N ALA A 61 1.97 -7.04 2.41
CA ALA A 61 0.55 -7.22 2.73
C ALA A 61 0.15 -8.69 2.57
N HIS A 62 -0.77 -9.13 3.42
CA HIS A 62 -1.18 -10.54 3.51
C HIS A 62 -2.43 -10.80 2.67
N TYR A 63 -3.34 -9.82 2.64
CA TYR A 63 -4.60 -9.92 1.91
C TYR A 63 -4.96 -8.60 1.24
N VAL A 64 -5.70 -8.70 0.14
CA VAL A 64 -6.35 -7.58 -0.54
C VAL A 64 -7.87 -7.74 -0.48
N THR A 65 -8.59 -6.65 -0.29
CA THR A 65 -10.05 -6.58 -0.36
C THR A 65 -10.48 -5.62 -1.47
N GLU A 66 -11.62 -5.89 -2.10
CA GLU A 66 -12.10 -5.11 -3.27
C GLU A 66 -12.65 -3.72 -2.90
N SER A 67 -13.12 -3.54 -1.66
CA SER A 67 -13.65 -2.27 -1.16
C SER A 67 -13.47 -2.11 0.35
N ASP A 68 -13.74 -0.90 0.84
CA ASP A 68 -13.75 -0.59 2.27
C ASP A 68 -14.92 -1.31 2.99
N GLU A 69 -16.07 -1.49 2.34
CA GLU A 69 -17.18 -2.28 2.90
C GLU A 69 -16.81 -3.76 3.07
N ALA A 70 -16.17 -4.34 2.05
CA ALA A 70 -15.68 -5.71 2.10
C ALA A 70 -14.62 -5.89 3.20
N PHE A 71 -13.76 -4.88 3.39
CA PHE A 71 -12.77 -4.84 4.47
C PHE A 71 -13.42 -4.85 5.86
N LEU A 72 -14.49 -4.08 6.06
CA LEU A 72 -15.18 -3.97 7.34
C LEU A 72 -16.13 -5.15 7.61
N GLY A 73 -16.40 -6.00 6.61
CA GLY A 73 -17.38 -7.08 6.71
C GLY A 73 -18.83 -6.60 6.76
N SER A 74 -19.09 -5.35 6.35
CA SER A 74 -20.44 -4.83 6.16
C SER A 74 -20.95 -5.26 4.77
N ALA A 75 -21.96 -6.12 4.74
CA ALA A 75 -22.65 -6.55 3.52
C ALA A 75 -23.57 -5.45 2.94
#